data_AF-A0A2A6PZS9-F1
#
_entry.id   AF-A0A2A6PZS9-F1
#
_cell.length_a   1.000
_cell.length_b   1.000
_cell.length_c   1.000
_cell.angle_alpha   90.00
_cell.angle_beta   90.00
_cell.angle_gamma   90.00
#
_symmetry.space_group_name_H-M   'P 1'
#
loop_
_entity.id
_entity.type
_entity.pdbx_description
1 polymer ?
#
loop_
_entity_poly.entity_id
_entity_poly.type
_entity_poly.pdbx_seq_one_letter_code
_entity_poly.pdbx_strand_id
1 'polypeptide(L)'
;MYNDEHKYTACMQAMNEQFKSAFLKLIQQNHKAVKSIQAEPYGHLTPPTLDIMSRILTPAMLLRLKDNINDWLNEELNYLECEWDHHYAKSQKERIFRRLSGNR
;
A
#
# COMPACT_ATOMS: atom_id res chain seq x y z
N MET A 1 10.09 23.74 -11.96
CA MET A 1 9.83 22.76 -10.88
C MET A 1 8.37 22.31 -10.93
N TYR A 2 7.97 21.55 -11.96
CA TYR A 2 6.60 21.04 -12.13
C TYR A 2 6.58 19.50 -12.35
N ASN A 3 7.76 18.86 -12.32
CA ASN A 3 7.92 17.46 -12.76
C ASN A 3 7.95 16.45 -11.59
N ASP A 4 8.31 16.89 -10.38
CA ASP A 4 8.49 15.98 -9.26
C ASP A 4 7.18 15.65 -8.55
N GLU A 5 6.22 16.59 -8.51
CA GLU A 5 4.91 16.40 -7.86
C GLU A 5 4.08 15.30 -8.53
N HIS A 6 4.12 15.22 -9.87
CA HIS A 6 3.48 14.15 -10.63
C HIS A 6 4.12 12.78 -10.36
N LYS A 7 5.44 12.72 -10.22
CA LYS A 7 6.17 11.48 -9.89
C LYS A 7 5.85 10.99 -8.47
N TYR A 8 5.82 11.89 -7.49
CA TYR A 8 5.40 11.55 -6.13
C TYR A 8 3.95 11.09 -6.07
N THR A 9 3.06 11.75 -6.83
CA THR A 9 1.65 11.37 -6.92
C THR A 9 1.48 9.98 -7.53
N ALA A 10 2.12 9.72 -8.68
CA ALA A 10 2.05 8.42 -9.34
C ALA A 10 2.58 7.29 -8.46
N CYS A 11 3.73 7.50 -7.80
CA CYS A 11 4.30 6.57 -6.83
C CYS A 11 3.32 6.27 -5.69
N MET A 12 2.70 7.29 -5.10
CA MET A 12 1.70 7.11 -4.04
C MET A 12 0.46 6.36 -4.50
N GLN A 13 -0.05 6.68 -5.69
CA GLN A 13 -1.24 6.02 -6.23
C GLN A 13 -0.96 4.53 -6.46
N ALA A 14 0.16 4.19 -7.12
CA ALA A 14 0.57 2.80 -7.35
C ALA A 14 0.76 2.05 -6.03
N MET A 15 1.40 2.67 -5.04
CA MET A 15 1.61 2.08 -3.73
C MET A 15 0.29 1.79 -3.00
N ASN A 16 -0.62 2.77 -2.98
CA ASN A 16 -1.93 2.61 -2.36
C ASN A 16 -2.71 1.44 -3.00
N GLU A 17 -2.70 1.33 -4.32
CA GLU A 17 -3.34 0.24 -5.03
C GLU A 17 -2.71 -1.12 -4.75
N GLN A 18 -1.37 -1.17 -4.70
CA GLN A 18 -0.70 -2.42 -4.37
C GLN A 18 -1.03 -2.88 -2.95
N PHE A 19 -1.08 -1.95 -1.97
CA PHE A 19 -1.52 -2.27 -0.62
C PHE A 19 -2.96 -2.80 -0.58
N LYS A 20 -3.90 -2.18 -1.30
CA LYS A 20 -5.29 -2.66 -1.39
C LYS A 20 -5.35 -4.05 -2.02
N SER A 21 -4.71 -4.24 -3.18
CA SER A 21 -4.68 -5.49 -3.93
C SER A 21 -4.07 -6.64 -3.11
N ALA A 22 -2.88 -6.42 -2.53
CA ALA A 22 -2.19 -7.42 -1.71
C ALA A 22 -3.00 -7.79 -0.46
N PHE A 23 -3.63 -6.82 0.20
CA PHE A 23 -4.50 -7.07 1.33
C PHE A 23 -5.75 -7.89 0.94
N LEU A 24 -6.41 -7.54 -0.17
CA LEU A 24 -7.60 -8.26 -0.64
C LEU A 24 -7.31 -9.72 -0.98
N LYS A 25 -6.09 -10.05 -1.41
CA LYS A 25 -5.63 -11.43 -1.62
C LYS A 25 -5.45 -12.22 -0.32
N LEU A 26 -5.27 -11.55 0.82
CA LEU A 26 -5.07 -12.19 2.12
C LEU A 26 -6.37 -12.49 2.87
N ILE A 27 -7.49 -11.89 2.49
CA ILE A 27 -8.78 -12.04 3.17
C ILE A 27 -9.78 -12.84 2.33
N GLN A 28 -10.78 -13.41 3.00
CA GLN A 28 -11.87 -14.12 2.31
C GLN A 28 -12.72 -13.12 1.49
N GLN A 29 -13.11 -13.51 0.28
CA GLN A 29 -13.83 -12.64 -0.66
C GLN A 29 -15.24 -12.23 -0.19
N ASN A 30 -15.85 -13.02 0.70
CA ASN A 30 -17.13 -12.70 1.33
C ASN A 30 -17.00 -11.78 2.56
N HIS A 31 -15.79 -11.40 2.96
CA HIS A 31 -15.57 -10.55 4.12
C HIS A 31 -16.14 -9.15 3.88
N LYS A 32 -16.87 -8.61 4.87
CA LYS A 32 -17.59 -7.32 4.75
C LYS A 32 -16.73 -6.13 4.29
N ALA A 33 -15.44 -6.16 4.61
CA ALA A 33 -14.50 -5.10 4.25
C ALA A 33 -14.12 -5.08 2.76
N VAL A 34 -14.27 -6.20 2.03
CA VAL A 34 -13.89 -6.30 0.60
C VAL A 34 -14.59 -5.22 -0.22
N LYS A 35 -15.91 -5.10 -0.07
CA LYS A 35 -16.71 -4.10 -0.78
C LYS A 35 -16.28 -2.67 -0.47
N SER A 36 -16.00 -2.37 0.80
CA SER A 36 -15.57 -1.04 1.22
C SER A 36 -14.21 -0.65 0.63
N ILE A 37 -13.26 -1.59 0.59
CA ILE A 37 -11.92 -1.36 0.02
C ILE A 37 -12.00 -1.21 -1.50
N GLN A 38 -12.81 -2.03 -2.18
CA GLN A 38 -12.98 -1.98 -3.63
C GLN A 38 -13.75 -0.74 -4.11
N ALA A 39 -14.65 -0.20 -3.29
CA ALA A 39 -15.37 1.03 -3.59
C ALA A 39 -14.51 2.29 -3.47
N GLU A 40 -13.34 2.19 -2.84
CA GLU A 40 -12.43 3.32 -2.69
C GLU A 40 -11.80 3.71 -4.02
N PRO A 41 -11.76 5.02 -4.38
CA PRO A 41 -11.21 5.46 -5.66
C PRO A 41 -9.78 4.99 -5.93
N TYR A 42 -9.44 4.84 -7.21
CA TYR A 42 -8.10 4.44 -7.63
C TYR A 42 -7.03 5.43 -7.14
N GLY A 43 -5.93 4.89 -6.63
CA GLY A 43 -4.83 5.63 -6.03
C GLY A 43 -5.10 6.12 -4.61
N HIS A 44 -6.27 5.87 -4.04
CA HIS A 44 -6.62 6.28 -2.69
C HIS A 44 -6.55 5.12 -1.69
N LEU A 45 -5.98 5.43 -0.54
CA LEU A 45 -5.97 4.58 0.65
C LEU A 45 -6.20 5.46 1.87
N THR A 46 -7.47 5.68 2.20
CA THR A 46 -7.88 6.65 3.21
C THR A 46 -7.63 6.12 4.63
N PRO A 47 -7.55 7.02 5.64
CA PRO A 47 -7.41 6.59 7.03
C PRO A 47 -8.49 5.59 7.51
N PRO A 48 -9.79 5.74 7.16
CA PRO A 48 -10.79 4.73 7.48
C PRO A 48 -10.50 3.36 6.87
N THR A 49 -10.07 3.28 5.61
CA THR A 49 -9.69 2.01 4.97
C THR A 49 -8.49 1.37 5.66
N LEU A 50 -7.46 2.17 6.00
CA LEU A 50 -6.30 1.68 6.75
C LEU A 50 -6.68 1.13 8.13
N ASP A 51 -7.60 1.78 8.82
CA ASP A 51 -8.10 1.34 10.13
C ASP A 51 -8.87 0.01 10.01
N ILE A 52 -9.69 -0.13 8.97
CA ILE A 52 -10.36 -1.40 8.65
C ILE A 52 -9.32 -2.51 8.38
N MET A 53 -8.33 -2.24 7.53
CA MET A 53 -7.27 -3.20 7.22
C MET A 53 -6.49 -3.60 8.47
N SER A 54 -6.07 -2.63 9.29
CA SER A 54 -5.31 -2.87 10.53
C SER A 54 -6.06 -3.78 11.50
N ARG A 55 -7.38 -3.61 11.66
CA ARG A 55 -8.20 -4.45 12.55
C ARG A 55 -8.37 -5.89 12.05
N ILE A 56 -8.22 -6.13 10.75
CA ILE A 56 -8.40 -7.46 10.13
C ILE A 56 -7.07 -8.22 10.09
N LEU A 57 -5.95 -7.52 9.91
CA LEU A 57 -4.63 -8.14 9.81
C LEU A 57 -4.25 -8.84 11.11
N THR A 58 -4.16 -10.17 11.05
CA THR A 58 -3.40 -10.92 12.05
C THR A 58 -1.89 -10.63 11.89
N PRO A 59 -1.07 -10.87 12.93
CA PRO A 59 0.39 -10.71 12.80
C PRO A 59 1.00 -11.49 11.63
N ALA A 60 0.51 -12.71 11.38
CA ALA A 60 0.97 -13.54 10.26
C ALA A 60 0.57 -12.95 8.89
N MET A 61 -0.64 -12.40 8.78
CA MET A 61 -1.08 -11.72 7.55
C MET A 61 -0.30 -10.43 7.31
N LEU A 62 -0.02 -9.65 8.38
CA LEU A 62 0.81 -8.45 8.27
C LEU A 62 2.22 -8.78 7.79
N LEU A 63 2.82 -9.89 8.25
CA LEU A 63 4.11 -10.35 7.75
C LEU A 63 4.05 -10.67 6.25
N ARG A 64 3.07 -11.47 5.82
CA ARG A 64 2.88 -11.79 4.39
C ARG A 64 2.65 -10.54 3.53
N LEU A 65 1.90 -9.58 4.05
CA LEU A 65 1.69 -8.29 3.37
C LEU A 65 3.01 -7.51 3.26
N LYS A 66 3.84 -7.50 4.31
CA LYS A 66 5.16 -6.87 4.27
C LYS A 66 6.04 -7.49 3.20
N ASP A 67 6.12 -8.81 3.15
CA ASP A 67 6.94 -9.52 2.17
C ASP A 67 6.46 -9.18 0.75
N ASN A 68 5.17 -9.29 0.48
CA ASN A 68 4.61 -9.00 -0.85
C ASN A 68 4.86 -7.56 -1.32
N ILE A 69 4.69 -6.56 -0.44
CA ILE A 69 4.93 -5.16 -0.80
C ILE A 69 6.43 -4.87 -0.94
N ASN A 70 7.28 -5.49 -0.12
CA ASN A 70 8.72 -5.34 -0.25
C ASN A 70 9.22 -5.90 -1.58
N ASP A 71 8.76 -7.10 -1.95
CA ASP A 71 9.13 -7.73 -3.22
C ASP A 71 8.71 -6.86 -4.40
N TRP A 72 7.44 -6.46 -4.44
CA TRP A 72 6.94 -5.56 -5.49
C TRP A 72 7.72 -4.23 -5.54
N LEU A 73 7.92 -3.57 -4.40
CA LEU A 73 8.60 -2.28 -4.40
C LEU A 73 10.07 -2.42 -4.83
N ASN A 74 10.73 -3.52 -4.46
CA ASN A 74 12.10 -3.78 -4.90
C ASN A 74 12.15 -4.04 -6.41
N GLU A 75 11.18 -4.74 -6.98
CA GLU A 75 11.07 -4.94 -8.44
C GLU A 75 10.90 -3.59 -9.17
N GLU A 76 9.95 -2.75 -8.73
CA GLU A 76 9.69 -1.44 -9.33
C GLU A 76 10.91 -0.51 -9.23
N LEU A 77 11.57 -0.47 -8.07
CA LEU A 77 12.72 0.43 -7.83
C LEU A 77 14.01 -0.03 -8.52
N ASN A 78 14.12 -1.31 -8.88
CA ASN A 78 15.24 -1.84 -9.64
C ASN A 78 14.99 -1.83 -11.15
N TYR A 79 13.80 -1.44 -11.60
CA TYR A 79 13.51 -1.29 -13.02
C TYR A 79 14.40 -0.17 -13.61
N LEU A 80 15.00 -0.43 -14.77
CA LEU A 80 16.00 0.45 -15.40
C LEU A 80 15.45 1.87 -15.68
N GLU A 81 14.14 1.99 -15.88
CA GLU A 81 13.47 3.26 -16.16
C GLU A 81 12.60 3.74 -14.98
N CYS A 82 12.89 3.28 -13.75
CA CYS A 82 12.16 3.72 -12.59
C CYS A 82 12.31 5.23 -12.39
N GLU A 83 11.19 5.96 -12.50
CA GLU A 83 11.17 7.42 -12.30
C GLU A 83 10.84 7.82 -10.86
N TRP A 84 10.61 6.85 -9.96
CA TRP A 84 10.23 7.12 -8.59
C TRP A 84 11.44 7.45 -7.74
N ASP A 85 11.27 8.41 -6.83
CA ASP A 85 12.26 8.67 -5.80
C ASP A 85 12.28 7.51 -4.78
N HIS A 86 13.43 6.81 -4.68
CA HIS A 86 13.60 5.64 -3.82
C HIS A 86 13.39 5.96 -2.34
N HIS A 87 13.86 7.12 -1.88
CA HIS A 87 13.76 7.50 -0.48
C HIS A 87 12.32 7.79 -0.09
N TYR A 88 11.61 8.53 -0.95
CA TYR A 88 10.20 8.81 -0.81
C TYR A 88 9.39 7.52 -0.81
N ALA A 89 9.58 6.64 -1.79
CA ALA A 89 8.83 5.41 -1.88
C ALA A 89 9.01 4.52 -0.63
N LYS A 90 10.26 4.37 -0.15
CA LYS A 90 10.55 3.66 1.11
C LYS A 90 9.87 4.31 2.31
N SER A 91 9.91 5.64 2.42
CA SER A 91 9.30 6.39 3.51
C SER A 91 7.77 6.22 3.54
N GLN A 92 7.11 6.25 2.38
CA GLN A 92 5.65 6.09 2.29
C GLN A 92 5.23 4.66 2.63
N LYS A 93 5.97 3.65 2.15
CA LYS A 93 5.78 2.25 2.52
C LYS A 93 5.84 2.06 4.04
N GLU A 94 6.89 2.59 4.67
CA GLU A 94 7.04 2.50 6.13
C GLU A 94 5.91 3.19 6.88
N ARG A 95 5.49 4.38 6.43
CA ARG A 95 4.37 5.12 7.02
C ARG A 95 3.08 4.30 6.99
N ILE A 96 2.77 3.63 5.88
CA ILE A 96 1.60 2.75 5.77
C ILE A 96 1.72 1.57 6.72
N PHE A 97 2.89 0.90 6.76
CA PHE A 97 3.08 -0.24 7.67
C PHE A 97 2.99 0.13 9.15
N ARG A 98 3.48 1.30 9.56
CA ARG A 98 3.31 1.78 10.94
C ARG A 98 1.84 1.85 11.31
N ARG A 99 1.01 2.45 10.44
CA ARG A 99 -0.45 2.52 10.63
C ARG A 99 -1.10 1.14 10.69
N LEU A 100 -0.72 0.23 9.80
CA LEU A 100 -1.26 -1.14 9.79
C LEU A 100 -0.86 -1.95 11.04
N SER A 101 0.33 -1.70 11.58
CA SER A 101 0.83 -2.35 12.79
C SER A 101 0.20 -1.84 14.09
N GLY A 102 -0.66 -0.82 14.04
CA GLY A 102 -1.26 -0.21 15.22
C GLY A 102 -0.32 0.71 16.02
N ASN A 103 0.94 0.85 15.59
CA ASN A 103 1.89 1.81 16.14
C ASN A 103 1.51 3.22 15.65
N ARG A 104 0.75 3.94 16.46
CA ARG A 104 0.37 5.35 16.26
C ARG A 104 1.39 6.29 16.88
#